data_AF-A0A7K2Z614-F1
#
_entry.id   AF-A0A7K2Z614-F1
#
_cell.length_a   1.000
_cell.length_b   1.000
_cell.length_c   1.000
_cell.angle_alpha   90.00
_cell.angle_beta   90.00
_cell.angle_gamma   90.00
#
_symmetry.space_group_name_H-M   'P 1'
#
loop_
_entity.id
_entity.type
_entity.pdbx_description
1 polymer ?
#
loop_
_entity_poly.entity_id
_entity_poly.type
_entity_poly.pdbx_seq_one_letter_code
_entity_poly.pdbx_strand_id
1 'polypeptide(L)'
;GGPSAPPPADLAALPVCDPGQLGVASAGAGTPGADGTVYGSFKIANVSGADCTVSSNGTVGFTALGAADPLKINVIQHTAGDAAPGLPDPSQEPGTVLLKPSMAYEVQFAWVPDNTCPTVAPSPTPTPSPDTGTSTGGSTGESSGQSGTDTQSLREDGSSADGSIAVMHTPETGAPTAETKIDNACAGTIYRTGVLPTS
;
A
#
# COMPACT_ATOMS: atom_id res chain seq x y z
N GLY A 1 19.32 3.42 -53.23
CA GLY A 1 19.11 4.18 -51.99
C GLY A 1 17.91 3.59 -51.29
N GLY A 2 18.10 2.97 -50.14
CA GLY A 2 16.98 2.58 -49.28
C GLY A 2 16.47 3.81 -48.51
N PRO A 3 15.19 3.85 -48.10
CA PRO A 3 14.68 4.96 -47.31
C PRO A 3 15.43 5.02 -45.97
N SER A 4 16.00 6.17 -45.67
CA SER A 4 16.55 6.50 -44.36
C SER A 4 15.45 6.31 -43.32
N ALA A 5 15.73 5.56 -42.26
CA ALA A 5 14.84 5.47 -41.11
C ALA A 5 14.52 6.89 -40.60
N PRO A 6 13.27 7.20 -40.24
CA PRO A 6 12.95 8.48 -39.64
C PRO A 6 13.79 8.68 -38.38
N PRO A 7 14.24 9.92 -38.08
CA PRO A 7 14.97 10.19 -36.86
C PRO A 7 14.13 9.78 -35.65
N PRO A 8 14.75 9.36 -34.53
CA PRO A 8 14.01 9.14 -33.29
C PRO A 8 13.22 10.42 -32.98
N ALA A 9 11.92 10.27 -32.71
CA ALA A 9 11.07 11.39 -32.36
C ALA A 9 11.73 12.16 -31.20
N ASP A 10 11.98 13.45 -31.41
CA ASP A 10 12.54 14.30 -30.38
C ASP A 10 11.47 14.44 -29.28
N LEU A 11 11.67 13.72 -28.17
CA LEU A 11 10.74 13.73 -27.04
C LEU A 11 10.53 15.14 -26.48
N ALA A 12 11.49 16.05 -26.68
CA ALA A 12 11.38 17.44 -26.26
C ALA A 12 10.49 18.28 -27.19
N ALA A 13 10.23 17.82 -28.42
CA ALA A 13 9.36 18.50 -29.38
C ALA A 13 7.88 18.09 -29.26
N LEU A 14 7.58 17.03 -28.49
CA LEU A 14 6.22 16.58 -28.26
C LEU A 14 5.57 17.37 -27.11
N PRO A 15 4.26 17.63 -27.19
CA PRO A 15 3.53 18.27 -26.11
C PRO A 15 3.50 17.36 -24.88
N VAL A 16 3.54 17.97 -23.69
CA VAL A 16 3.26 17.26 -22.44
C VAL A 16 1.81 16.79 -22.46
N CYS A 17 1.53 15.61 -21.91
CA CYS A 17 0.17 15.11 -21.79
C CYS A 17 -0.68 16.11 -20.98
N ASP A 18 -1.87 16.42 -21.48
CA ASP A 18 -2.84 17.18 -20.71
C ASP A 18 -3.50 16.26 -19.66
N PRO A 19 -3.88 16.78 -18.48
CA PRO A 19 -4.56 15.99 -17.45
C PRO A 19 -5.77 15.20 -17.96
N GLY A 20 -6.53 15.77 -18.90
CA GLY A 20 -7.70 15.11 -19.50
C GLY A 20 -7.38 13.98 -20.48
N GLN A 21 -6.11 13.83 -20.88
CA GLN A 21 -5.62 12.75 -21.75
C GLN A 21 -5.15 11.53 -20.96
N LEU A 22 -4.98 11.66 -19.64
CA LEU A 22 -4.50 10.59 -18.77
C LEU A 22 -5.67 9.87 -18.09
N GLY A 23 -5.55 8.55 -17.99
CA GLY A 23 -6.51 7.68 -17.32
C GLY A 23 -5.82 6.66 -16.43
N VAL A 24 -6.45 6.30 -15.31
CA VAL A 24 -5.96 5.22 -14.46
C VAL A 24 -6.24 3.89 -15.16
N ALA A 25 -5.18 3.19 -15.57
CA ALA A 25 -5.30 1.86 -16.18
C ALA A 25 -5.34 0.77 -15.12
N SER A 26 -4.54 0.89 -14.06
CA SER A 26 -4.59 0.02 -12.89
C SER A 26 -3.96 0.67 -11.67
N ALA A 27 -4.42 0.26 -10.50
CA ALA A 27 -3.82 0.60 -9.22
C ALA A 27 -3.91 -0.64 -8.33
N GLY A 28 -2.80 -1.04 -7.71
CA GLY A 28 -2.82 -2.23 -6.87
C GLY A 28 -1.60 -2.36 -5.98
N ALA A 29 -1.81 -3.03 -4.85
CA ALA A 29 -0.77 -3.51 -3.96
C ALA A 29 -0.80 -5.03 -3.94
N GLY A 30 0.37 -5.64 -3.87
CA GLY A 30 0.54 -7.07 -3.68
C GLY A 30 0.32 -7.50 -2.24
N THR A 31 0.59 -8.77 -1.96
CA THR A 31 0.56 -9.31 -0.60
C THR A 31 1.83 -8.93 0.17
N PRO A 32 1.76 -8.75 1.49
CA PRO A 32 2.94 -8.54 2.32
C PRO A 32 3.95 -9.70 2.21
N GLY A 33 5.22 -9.35 2.09
CA GLY A 33 6.35 -10.29 2.20
C GLY A 33 6.56 -10.78 3.63
N ALA A 34 7.56 -11.65 3.82
CA ALA A 34 7.90 -12.19 5.14
C ALA A 34 8.40 -11.12 6.13
N ASP A 35 8.96 -10.04 5.59
CA ASP A 35 9.39 -8.83 6.29
C ASP A 35 8.28 -7.78 6.44
N GLY A 36 7.06 -8.07 5.96
CA GLY A 36 5.93 -7.15 5.96
C GLY A 36 5.97 -6.11 4.84
N THR A 37 7.00 -6.15 3.99
CA THR A 37 7.12 -5.24 2.83
C THR A 37 6.02 -5.53 1.82
N VAL A 38 5.33 -4.48 1.36
CA VAL A 38 4.26 -4.59 0.36
C VAL A 38 4.66 -3.82 -0.89
N TYR A 39 4.82 -4.51 -2.00
CA TYR A 39 5.09 -3.90 -3.30
C TYR A 39 3.78 -3.65 -4.05
N GLY A 40 3.73 -2.57 -4.82
CA GLY A 40 2.58 -2.25 -5.65
C GLY A 40 2.94 -1.34 -6.80
N SER A 41 1.95 -1.07 -7.65
CA SER A 41 2.13 -0.19 -8.78
C SER A 41 0.87 0.55 -9.21
N PHE A 42 1.11 1.68 -9.85
CA PHE A 42 0.10 2.52 -10.48
C PHE A 42 0.42 2.62 -11.96
N LYS A 43 -0.53 2.21 -12.80
CA LYS A 43 -0.41 2.31 -14.26
C LYS A 43 -1.34 3.38 -14.77
N ILE A 44 -0.79 4.34 -15.50
CA ILE A 44 -1.52 5.47 -16.06
C ILE A 44 -1.37 5.41 -17.58
N ALA A 45 -2.51 5.38 -18.27
CA ALA A 45 -2.58 5.28 -19.72
C ALA A 45 -2.94 6.62 -20.35
N ASN A 46 -2.42 6.84 -21.56
CA ASN A 46 -2.95 7.85 -22.46
C ASN A 46 -4.25 7.31 -23.08
N VAL A 47 -5.38 7.84 -22.61
CA VAL A 47 -6.72 7.48 -23.08
C VAL A 47 -7.18 8.35 -24.26
N SER A 48 -6.32 9.26 -24.73
CA SER A 48 -6.58 10.12 -25.87
C SER A 48 -6.10 9.52 -27.20
N GLY A 49 -6.45 10.19 -28.30
CA GLY A 49 -6.00 9.84 -29.64
C GLY A 49 -4.72 10.55 -30.10
N ALA A 50 -4.01 11.26 -29.21
CA ALA A 50 -2.81 12.04 -29.57
C ALA A 50 -1.58 11.55 -28.80
N ASP A 51 -0.42 11.59 -29.45
CA ASP A 51 0.87 11.33 -28.81
C ASP A 51 1.23 12.49 -27.87
N CYS A 52 1.71 12.17 -26.67
CA CYS A 52 2.15 13.17 -25.70
C CYS A 52 3.27 12.60 -24.82
N THR A 53 3.96 13.47 -24.07
CA THR A 53 5.05 13.07 -23.17
C THR A 53 4.71 13.32 -21.71
N VAL A 54 5.21 12.45 -20.84
CA VAL A 54 5.16 12.61 -19.38
C VAL A 54 6.58 12.76 -18.89
N SER A 55 6.94 13.97 -18.46
CA SER A 55 8.26 14.31 -17.88
C SER A 55 8.20 14.51 -16.37
N SER A 56 7.00 14.50 -15.78
CA SER A 56 6.77 14.60 -14.35
C SER A 56 6.68 13.20 -13.73
N ASN A 57 7.36 12.99 -12.61
CA ASN A 57 7.18 11.78 -11.79
C ASN A 57 5.84 11.75 -11.03
N GLY A 58 5.03 12.81 -11.17
CA GLY A 58 3.83 13.05 -10.39
C GLY A 58 4.10 13.12 -8.88
N THR A 59 3.02 13.13 -8.12
CA THR A 59 3.05 13.10 -6.66
C THR A 59 2.54 11.74 -6.19
N VAL A 60 3.33 11.07 -5.34
CA VAL A 60 2.88 9.92 -4.55
C VAL A 60 2.67 10.41 -3.13
N GLY A 61 1.49 10.14 -2.59
CA GLY A 61 1.12 10.48 -1.23
C GLY A 61 0.40 9.32 -0.55
N PHE A 62 -0.03 9.56 0.68
CA PHE A 62 -0.82 8.58 1.42
C PHE A 62 -1.87 9.26 2.30
N THR A 63 -2.90 8.50 2.64
CA THR A 63 -3.84 8.81 3.71
C THR A 63 -3.76 7.73 4.76
N ALA A 64 -3.47 8.11 6.00
CA ALA A 64 -3.50 7.20 7.15
C ALA A 64 -4.96 6.92 7.55
N LEU A 65 -5.28 5.64 7.75
CA LEU A 65 -6.61 5.16 8.11
C LEU A 65 -6.53 4.34 9.41
N GLY A 66 -7.58 4.44 10.22
CA GLY A 66 -7.67 3.69 11.48
C GLY A 66 -6.57 4.08 12.46
N ALA A 67 -5.78 3.09 12.88
CA ALA A 67 -4.70 3.28 13.86
C ALA A 67 -3.35 3.68 13.25
N ALA A 68 -3.29 3.96 11.95
CA ALA A 68 -2.08 4.42 11.29
C ALA A 68 -1.68 5.83 11.75
N ASP A 69 -0.40 6.03 12.05
CA ASP A 69 0.13 7.31 12.52
C ASP A 69 0.78 8.06 11.36
N PRO A 70 0.15 9.13 10.81
CA PRO A 70 0.68 9.85 9.66
C PRO A 70 2.01 10.55 9.94
N LEU A 71 2.35 10.81 11.21
CA LEU A 71 3.64 11.43 11.57
C LEU A 71 4.80 10.42 11.57
N LYS A 72 4.50 9.11 11.48
CA LYS A 72 5.47 8.02 11.39
C LYS A 72 5.48 7.35 10.03
N ILE A 73 4.82 7.96 9.05
CA ILE A 73 4.78 7.48 7.68
C ILE A 73 5.49 8.49 6.78
N ASN A 74 6.51 8.02 6.07
CA ASN A 74 7.27 8.85 5.15
C ASN A 74 7.03 8.39 3.70
N VAL A 75 7.13 9.32 2.75
CA VAL A 75 7.21 8.99 1.32
C VAL A 75 8.51 9.53 0.79
N ILE A 76 9.33 8.65 0.22
CA ILE A 76 10.63 9.02 -0.34
C ILE A 76 10.85 8.41 -1.72
N GLN A 77 11.69 9.06 -2.50
CA GLN A 77 12.15 8.53 -3.78
C GLN A 77 13.04 7.31 -3.54
N HIS A 78 12.82 6.24 -4.31
CA HIS A 78 13.67 5.06 -4.32
C HIS A 78 15.09 5.43 -4.76
N THR A 79 16.08 4.84 -4.11
CA THR A 79 17.51 4.95 -4.40
C THR A 79 18.16 3.58 -4.33
N ALA A 80 19.19 3.35 -5.15
CA ALA A 80 19.90 2.08 -5.14
C ALA A 80 20.48 1.77 -3.74
N GLY A 81 20.11 0.60 -3.21
CA GLY A 81 20.56 0.13 -1.88
C GLY A 81 19.66 0.51 -0.70
N ASP A 82 18.50 1.10 -0.94
CA ASP A 82 17.51 1.33 0.12
C ASP A 82 16.75 0.05 0.54
N ALA A 83 15.80 0.22 1.48
CA ALA A 83 15.04 -0.88 2.06
C ALA A 83 13.97 -1.47 1.13
N ALA A 84 13.89 -1.05 -0.13
CA ALA A 84 12.99 -1.57 -1.15
C ALA A 84 13.76 -2.22 -2.33
N PRO A 85 14.52 -3.31 -2.10
CA PRO A 85 15.37 -3.92 -3.12
C PRO A 85 14.59 -4.57 -4.28
N GLY A 86 13.27 -4.75 -4.13
CA GLY A 86 12.41 -5.26 -5.20
C GLY A 86 11.99 -4.19 -6.23
N LEU A 87 12.28 -2.91 -5.99
CA LEU A 87 12.01 -1.86 -6.96
C LEU A 87 13.08 -1.81 -8.07
N PRO A 88 12.70 -1.41 -9.30
CA PRO A 88 13.65 -1.19 -10.40
C PRO A 88 14.75 -0.18 -10.06
N ASP A 89 15.94 -0.37 -10.61
CA ASP A 89 17.07 0.52 -10.39
C ASP A 89 16.72 1.95 -10.88
N PRO A 90 16.88 3.00 -10.04
CA PRO A 90 16.57 4.37 -10.42
C PRO A 90 17.30 4.86 -11.69
N SER A 91 18.45 4.27 -12.00
CA SER A 91 19.22 4.58 -13.22
C SER A 91 18.51 4.14 -14.51
N GLN A 92 17.49 3.30 -14.41
CA GLN A 92 16.66 2.86 -15.53
C GLN A 92 15.48 3.80 -15.83
N GLU A 93 15.24 4.79 -14.97
CA GLU A 93 14.16 5.76 -15.12
C GLU A 93 14.50 6.73 -16.26
N PRO A 94 13.75 6.74 -17.38
CA PRO A 94 14.09 7.58 -18.53
C PRO A 94 13.88 9.08 -18.27
N GLY A 95 13.23 9.46 -17.16
CA GLY A 95 12.88 10.84 -16.80
C GLY A 95 11.80 11.47 -17.70
N THR A 96 11.61 10.99 -18.92
CA THR A 96 10.52 11.37 -19.83
C THR A 96 10.04 10.16 -20.60
N VAL A 97 8.73 9.92 -20.60
CA VAL A 97 8.08 8.80 -21.28
C VAL A 97 7.16 9.32 -22.38
N LEU A 98 7.28 8.75 -23.58
CA LEU A 98 6.32 8.97 -24.67
C LEU A 98 5.11 8.05 -24.49
N LEU A 99 3.92 8.65 -24.40
CA LEU A 99 2.66 7.93 -24.43
C LEU A 99 1.97 8.15 -25.78
N LYS A 100 1.99 7.11 -26.62
CA LYS A 100 1.06 7.00 -27.75
C LYS A 100 -0.36 6.70 -27.26
N PRO A 101 -1.40 6.86 -28.10
CA PRO A 101 -2.74 6.38 -27.78
C PRO A 101 -2.73 4.96 -27.23
N SER A 102 -3.40 4.75 -26.09
CA SER A 102 -3.46 3.48 -25.36
C SER A 102 -2.14 2.95 -24.76
N MET A 103 -1.02 3.67 -24.91
CA MET A 103 0.20 3.37 -24.15
C MET A 103 0.04 3.81 -22.71
N ALA A 104 0.85 3.22 -21.83
CA ALA A 104 0.88 3.56 -20.43
C ALA A 104 2.30 3.66 -19.89
N TYR A 105 2.44 4.41 -18.81
CA TYR A 105 3.58 4.32 -17.92
C TYR A 105 3.15 3.73 -16.58
N GLU A 106 4.14 3.30 -15.81
CA GLU A 106 3.96 2.72 -14.50
C GLU A 106 4.80 3.46 -13.48
N VAL A 107 4.27 3.62 -12.27
CA VAL A 107 5.01 4.06 -11.08
C VAL A 107 4.90 2.93 -10.08
N GLN A 108 6.04 2.36 -9.69
CA GLN A 108 6.10 1.30 -8.71
C GLN A 108 6.41 1.89 -7.33
N PHE A 109 5.92 1.23 -6.29
CA PHE A 109 6.21 1.62 -4.91
C PHE A 109 6.38 0.39 -4.03
N ALA A 110 7.04 0.59 -2.89
CA ALA A 110 7.18 -0.39 -1.83
C ALA A 110 6.88 0.28 -0.49
N TRP A 111 5.98 -0.32 0.27
CA TRP A 111 5.78 -0.01 1.68
C TRP A 111 6.71 -0.90 2.50
N VAL A 112 7.57 -0.29 3.31
CA VAL A 112 8.45 -0.98 4.26
C VAL A 112 8.05 -0.57 5.67
N PRO A 113 7.57 -1.49 6.52
CA PRO A 113 7.18 -1.18 7.89
C PRO A 113 8.40 -0.91 8.78
N ASP A 114 8.36 0.15 9.58
CA ASP A 114 9.41 0.44 10.59
C ASP A 114 9.12 -0.25 11.93
N ASN A 115 7.84 -0.46 12.26
CA ASN A 115 7.38 -1.21 13.42
C ASN A 115 6.01 -1.84 13.11
N THR A 116 5.68 -2.95 13.76
CA THR A 116 4.34 -3.53 13.66
C THR A 116 3.32 -2.67 14.42
N CYS A 117 2.09 -2.65 13.92
CA CYS A 117 0.98 -1.96 14.56
C CYS A 117 0.87 -2.35 16.04
N PRO A 118 0.66 -1.39 16.97
CA PRO A 118 0.40 -1.74 18.36
C PRO A 118 -0.83 -2.65 18.43
N THR A 119 -0.69 -3.77 19.13
CA THR A 119 -1.82 -4.65 19.45
C THR A 119 -2.68 -3.97 20.50
N VAL A 120 -3.97 -3.77 20.21
CA VAL A 120 -4.92 -3.34 21.25
C VAL A 120 -5.15 -4.55 22.14
N ALA A 121 -4.78 -4.45 23.42
CA ALA A 121 -5.19 -5.45 24.40
C ALA A 121 -6.73 -5.48 24.44
N PRO A 122 -7.37 -6.67 24.47
CA PRO A 122 -8.82 -6.75 24.57
C PRO A 122 -9.27 -5.95 25.80
N SER A 123 -10.27 -5.09 25.62
CA SER A 123 -10.88 -4.34 26.72
C SER A 123 -11.38 -5.34 27.77
N PRO A 124 -11.04 -5.19 29.07
CA PRO A 124 -11.47 -6.15 30.08
C PRO A 124 -13.00 -6.20 30.11
N THR A 125 -13.55 -7.37 29.80
CA THR A 125 -14.97 -7.63 29.95
C THR A 125 -15.34 -7.39 31.42
N PRO A 126 -16.42 -6.65 31.74
CA PRO A 126 -16.80 -6.42 33.13
C PRO A 126 -17.15 -7.76 33.79
N THR A 127 -16.34 -8.19 34.76
CA THR A 127 -16.63 -9.38 35.58
C THR A 127 -17.92 -9.13 36.39
N PRO A 128 -18.93 -10.01 36.33
CA PRO A 128 -20.07 -9.91 37.25
C PRO A 128 -19.58 -10.16 38.69
N SER A 129 -19.90 -9.23 39.60
CA SER A 129 -19.61 -9.36 41.03
C SER A 129 -20.38 -10.53 41.63
N PRO A 130 -19.76 -11.47 42.39
CA PRO A 130 -20.53 -12.49 43.09
C PRO A 130 -21.19 -11.89 44.34
N ASP A 131 -22.51 -11.93 44.36
CA ASP A 131 -23.37 -11.67 45.52
C ASP A 131 -22.94 -12.50 46.74
N THR A 132 -22.88 -11.83 47.89
CA THR A 132 -22.66 -12.42 49.21
C THR A 132 -23.85 -13.26 49.64
N GLY A 133 -23.65 -14.59 49.78
CA GLY A 133 -24.63 -15.51 50.35
C GLY A 133 -24.00 -16.46 51.36
N THR A 134 -24.17 -16.16 52.65
CA THR A 134 -23.72 -16.93 53.80
C THR A 134 -24.58 -18.19 54.00
N SER A 135 -23.98 -19.38 54.17
CA SER A 135 -24.49 -20.45 55.04
C SER A 135 -23.47 -21.54 55.35
N THR A 136 -23.41 -21.88 56.63
CA THR A 136 -22.58 -22.86 57.32
C THR A 136 -23.08 -24.30 57.10
N GLY A 137 -22.16 -25.26 56.95
CA GLY A 137 -22.47 -26.70 57.13
C GLY A 137 -21.44 -27.61 56.46
N GLY A 138 -20.63 -28.31 57.26
CA GLY A 138 -19.62 -29.25 56.76
C GLY A 138 -20.21 -30.60 56.34
N SER A 139 -19.55 -31.27 55.39
CA SER A 139 -19.27 -32.71 55.42
C SER A 139 -18.34 -33.06 54.25
N THR A 140 -17.28 -33.79 54.54
CA THR A 140 -16.43 -34.50 53.58
C THR A 140 -17.26 -35.55 52.83
N GLY A 141 -17.08 -35.61 51.50
CA GLY A 141 -17.76 -36.55 50.63
C GLY A 141 -17.46 -36.27 49.16
N GLU A 142 -16.42 -36.92 48.64
CA GLU A 142 -15.95 -36.83 47.26
C GLU A 142 -17.01 -37.42 46.31
N SER A 143 -17.58 -36.59 45.43
CA SER A 143 -18.61 -36.98 44.47
C SER A 143 -18.10 -36.88 43.03
N SER A 144 -18.45 -37.91 42.28
CA SER A 144 -18.31 -38.06 40.84
C SER A 144 -19.09 -37.00 40.04
N GLY A 145 -18.65 -36.75 38.79
CA GLY A 145 -19.56 -36.51 37.67
C GLY A 145 -19.43 -35.19 36.90
N GLN A 146 -18.85 -35.32 35.70
CA GLN A 146 -19.30 -34.71 34.43
C GLN A 146 -19.39 -33.18 34.31
N SER A 147 -18.53 -32.60 33.46
CA SER A 147 -18.97 -31.68 32.40
C SER A 147 -17.82 -31.37 31.46
N GLY A 148 -18.16 -31.25 30.17
CA GLY A 148 -17.23 -31.03 29.09
C GLY A 148 -16.44 -29.75 29.30
N THR A 149 -15.16 -29.82 28.98
CA THR A 149 -14.42 -28.67 28.50
C THR A 149 -14.03 -29.01 27.07
N ASP A 150 -14.93 -28.67 26.14
CA ASP A 150 -14.52 -28.27 24.81
C ASP A 150 -13.27 -27.40 24.97
N THR A 151 -12.15 -27.85 24.45
CA THR A 151 -11.00 -27.02 24.17
C THR A 151 -11.48 -25.98 23.15
N GLN A 152 -12.09 -24.90 23.65
CA GLN A 152 -12.39 -23.71 22.88
C GLN A 152 -11.05 -23.18 22.41
N SER A 153 -10.70 -23.60 21.21
CA SER A 153 -9.88 -22.89 20.25
C SER A 153 -10.41 -21.47 20.13
N LEU A 154 -10.05 -20.61 21.07
CA LEU A 154 -10.08 -19.18 20.88
C LEU A 154 -8.62 -18.77 20.75
N ARG A 155 -8.15 -18.82 19.51
CA ARG A 155 -7.07 -17.97 19.07
C ARG A 155 -7.59 -16.56 19.32
N GLU A 156 -7.23 -15.99 20.47
CA GLU A 156 -7.32 -14.55 20.70
C GLU A 156 -6.29 -13.93 19.75
N ASP A 157 -6.59 -13.96 18.46
CA ASP A 157 -6.02 -13.02 17.51
C ASP A 157 -6.60 -11.68 17.96
N GLY A 158 -5.91 -11.06 18.93
CA GLY A 158 -6.15 -9.69 19.30
C GLY A 158 -5.98 -8.91 18.01
N SER A 159 -7.10 -8.52 17.40
CA SER A 159 -7.13 -7.72 16.18
C SER A 159 -6.21 -6.56 16.46
N SER A 160 -5.03 -6.57 15.84
CA SER A 160 -4.16 -5.39 15.77
C SER A 160 -5.06 -4.22 15.45
N ALA A 161 -4.89 -3.07 16.13
CA ALA A 161 -5.67 -1.90 15.76
C ALA A 161 -5.54 -1.76 14.23
N ASP A 162 -6.64 -1.89 13.48
CA ASP A 162 -6.60 -2.03 12.02
C ASP A 162 -6.13 -0.70 11.41
N GLY A 163 -4.81 -0.50 11.40
CA GLY A 163 -4.15 0.61 10.75
C GLY A 163 -3.89 0.24 9.31
N SER A 164 -4.32 1.11 8.41
CA SER A 164 -4.11 0.94 6.97
C SER A 164 -3.66 2.26 6.39
N ILE A 165 -3.02 2.20 5.23
CA ILE A 165 -2.72 3.40 4.43
C ILE A 165 -3.38 3.26 3.06
N ALA A 166 -3.99 4.33 2.58
CA ALA A 166 -4.34 4.46 1.18
C ALA A 166 -3.19 5.18 0.48
N VAL A 167 -2.46 4.49 -0.38
CA VAL A 167 -1.38 5.05 -1.19
C VAL A 167 -1.97 5.57 -2.49
N MET A 168 -1.63 6.81 -2.83
CA MET A 168 -2.20 7.51 -3.98
C MET A 168 -1.11 8.00 -4.91
N HIS A 169 -1.33 7.91 -6.21
CA HIS A 169 -0.50 8.54 -7.24
C HIS A 169 -1.34 9.49 -8.10
N THR A 170 -0.88 10.73 -8.21
CA THR A 170 -1.45 11.73 -9.11
C THR A 170 -0.38 12.14 -10.13
N PRO A 171 -0.59 11.89 -11.44
CA PRO A 171 0.36 12.23 -12.51
C PRO A 171 0.75 13.71 -12.52
N GLU A 172 -0.27 14.57 -12.42
CA GLU A 172 -0.18 16.01 -12.46
C GLU A 172 -1.48 16.63 -11.92
N THR A 173 -1.45 17.93 -11.63
CA THR A 173 -2.62 18.61 -11.07
C THR A 173 -3.79 18.56 -12.06
N GLY A 174 -4.93 18.04 -11.62
CA GLY A 174 -6.14 17.90 -12.43
C GLY A 174 -6.27 16.55 -13.15
N ALA A 175 -5.24 15.70 -13.13
CA ALA A 175 -5.30 14.35 -13.69
C ALA A 175 -6.02 13.41 -12.69
N PRO A 176 -6.54 12.26 -13.16
CA PRO A 176 -7.16 11.30 -12.25
C PRO A 176 -6.12 10.71 -11.29
N THR A 177 -6.51 10.55 -10.03
CA THR A 177 -5.69 9.94 -8.98
C THR A 177 -5.90 8.43 -8.94
N ALA A 178 -4.82 7.67 -9.04
CA ALA A 178 -4.81 6.24 -8.79
C ALA A 178 -4.63 5.98 -7.29
N GLU A 179 -5.34 5.01 -6.72
CA GLU A 179 -5.28 4.70 -5.29
C GLU A 179 -5.29 3.19 -5.05
N THR A 180 -4.53 2.74 -4.05
CA THR A 180 -4.60 1.38 -3.51
C THR A 180 -4.45 1.39 -2.01
N LYS A 181 -5.08 0.43 -1.33
CA LYS A 181 -5.00 0.29 0.13
C LYS A 181 -3.97 -0.77 0.51
N ILE A 182 -3.22 -0.50 1.58
CA ILE A 182 -2.33 -1.45 2.26
C ILE A 182 -2.83 -1.58 3.68
N ASP A 183 -3.23 -2.79 4.06
CA ASP A 183 -3.67 -3.11 5.40
C ASP A 183 -2.48 -3.44 6.32
N ASN A 184 -2.68 -3.32 7.63
CA ASN A 184 -1.64 -3.52 8.65
C ASN A 184 -0.41 -2.62 8.42
N ALA A 185 -0.67 -1.35 8.14
CA ALA A 185 0.34 -0.32 7.87
C ALA A 185 0.19 0.83 8.87
N CYS A 186 0.93 0.77 9.98
CA CYS A 186 0.83 1.78 11.05
C CYS A 186 1.97 2.80 11.10
N ALA A 187 3.19 2.38 10.76
CA ALA A 187 4.39 3.21 10.73
C ALA A 187 5.40 2.58 9.77
N GLY A 188 6.12 3.40 9.01
CA GLY A 188 7.01 2.92 7.96
C GLY A 188 7.26 3.93 6.87
N THR A 189 7.83 3.45 5.76
CA THR A 189 8.26 4.29 4.65
C THR A 189 7.74 3.73 3.33
N ILE A 190 7.16 4.61 2.51
CA ILE A 190 6.79 4.33 1.12
C ILE A 190 7.96 4.79 0.25
N TYR A 191 8.66 3.83 -0.36
CA TYR A 191 9.64 4.05 -1.40
C TYR A 191 8.93 4.05 -2.75
N ARG A 192 9.20 5.01 -3.62
CA ARG A 192 8.54 5.11 -4.93
C ARG A 192 9.52 5.35 -6.06
N THR A 193 9.24 4.79 -7.22
CA THR A 193 9.98 5.07 -8.46
C THR A 193 9.46 6.34 -9.12
N GLY A 194 10.22 6.87 -10.07
CA GLY A 194 9.72 7.76 -11.12
C GLY A 194 8.87 7.00 -12.15
N VAL A 195 8.64 7.67 -13.28
CA VAL A 195 7.86 7.09 -14.39
C VAL A 195 8.67 6.04 -15.14
N LEU A 196 8.11 4.83 -15.22
CA LEU A 196 8.67 3.71 -15.94
C LEU A 196 7.83 3.44 -17.20
N PRO A 197 8.45 3.28 -18.38
CA PRO A 197 7.71 2.94 -19.59
C PRO A 197 7.18 1.51 -19.46
N THR A 198 5.88 1.31 -19.74
CA THR A 198 5.35 -0.05 -19.89
C THR A 198 5.56 -0.49 -21.34
N SER A 199 6.13 -1.68 -21.52
CA SER A 199 6.38 -2.28 -22.84
C SER A 199 5.10 -2.79 -23.50
#